data_AF-A0A3M8UBU3-F1
#
_entry.id   AF-A0A3M8UBU3-F1
#
_cell.length_a   1.000
_cell.length_b   1.000
_cell.length_c   1.000
_cell.angle_alpha   90.00
_cell.angle_beta   90.00
_cell.angle_gamma   90.00
#
_symmetry.space_group_name_H-M   'P 1'
#
loop_
_entity.id
_entity.type
_entity.pdbx_description
1 polymer ?
#
loop_
_entity_poly.entity_id
_entity_poly.type
_entity_poly.pdbx_seq_one_letter_code
_entity_poly.pdbx_strand_id
1 'polypeptide(L)'
;MFDPDIAPSGTLLGLLQRGRGDGTLHALAAPRAEALAALHHCVLHDPRRDWQVENRSLYYARLCLDLDADLDEIEQHLFHPDDLVNTDEERTGLALAVLGHLAAYDRLDALRLLRRYAAAGSNWEWALDELALRDDDAGLRALAPAVLGRFPETPDGDAELAAAARGAFEPRPWRLWADDPAHGPRVRAVQEQGAFDRWQRQLRPSGPRPGWSVHDVLAWAQQEHDLRPGSRRPDAAARCLAAVAGPEDRPELLAAAASAPD
;
A
#
# COMPACT_ATOMS: atom_id res chain seq x y z
N MET A 1 5.99 -26.95 -0.72
CA MET A 1 5.53 -27.35 -2.06
C MET A 1 4.07 -26.99 -2.10
N PHE A 2 3.76 -25.77 -2.54
CA PHE A 2 2.37 -25.31 -2.67
C PHE A 2 1.88 -25.80 -4.02
N ASP A 3 1.07 -26.85 -4.01
CA ASP A 3 0.20 -27.15 -5.13
C ASP A 3 -0.89 -26.07 -5.06
N PRO A 4 -0.99 -25.13 -6.02
CA PRO A 4 -2.10 -24.21 -5.98
C PRO A 4 -3.35 -25.05 -6.19
N ASP A 5 -4.39 -24.79 -5.40
CA ASP A 5 -5.69 -25.48 -5.35
C ASP A 5 -6.50 -25.24 -6.65
N ILE A 6 -5.86 -25.40 -7.80
CA ILE A 6 -6.42 -25.16 -9.11
C ILE A 6 -7.05 -26.45 -9.60
N ALA A 7 -8.35 -26.41 -9.77
CA ALA A 7 -9.13 -27.50 -10.31
C ALA A 7 -8.67 -27.90 -11.73
N PRO A 8 -9.01 -29.13 -12.16
CA PRO A 8 -8.65 -29.61 -13.49
C PRO A 8 -9.13 -28.63 -14.57
N SER A 9 -8.27 -28.35 -15.56
CA SER A 9 -8.49 -27.29 -16.56
C SER A 9 -9.72 -27.48 -17.44
N GLY A 10 -10.31 -28.68 -17.48
CA GLY A 10 -11.56 -28.97 -18.18
C GLY A 10 -12.83 -28.76 -17.35
N THR A 11 -12.71 -28.44 -16.06
CA THR A 11 -13.85 -28.13 -15.18
C THR A 11 -14.19 -26.65 -15.23
N LEU A 12 -15.45 -26.29 -14.95
CA LEU A 12 -15.87 -24.88 -14.88
C LEU A 12 -15.02 -24.08 -13.90
N LEU A 13 -14.82 -24.60 -12.68
CA LEU A 13 -13.99 -23.98 -11.66
C LEU A 13 -12.55 -23.78 -12.17
N GLY A 14 -11.94 -24.80 -12.76
CA GLY A 14 -10.57 -24.72 -13.28
C GLY A 14 -10.40 -23.75 -14.45
N LEU A 15 -11.48 -23.48 -15.21
CA LEU A 15 -11.50 -22.44 -16.25
C LEU A 15 -11.55 -21.04 -15.63
N LEU A 16 -12.44 -20.82 -14.65
CA LEU A 16 -12.58 -19.55 -13.94
C LEU A 16 -11.29 -19.19 -13.17
N GLN A 17 -10.72 -20.16 -12.44
CA GLN A 17 -9.46 -20.01 -11.69
C GLN A 17 -8.24 -19.70 -12.57
N ARG A 18 -8.35 -19.79 -13.90
CA ARG A 18 -7.26 -19.43 -14.82
C ARG A 18 -7.54 -18.14 -15.59
N GLY A 19 -8.69 -17.50 -15.35
CA GLY A 19 -9.08 -16.26 -16.00
C GLY A 19 -9.17 -16.36 -17.53
N ARG A 20 -9.45 -17.55 -18.08
CA ARG A 20 -9.60 -17.70 -19.54
C ARG A 20 -10.92 -17.08 -19.97
N GLY A 21 -10.92 -16.35 -21.10
CA GLY A 21 -12.15 -15.78 -21.66
C GLY A 21 -13.26 -16.81 -21.88
N ASP A 22 -12.89 -18.04 -22.25
CA ASP A 22 -13.83 -19.17 -22.37
C ASP A 22 -14.53 -19.49 -21.04
N GLY A 23 -13.88 -19.26 -19.89
CA GLY A 23 -14.48 -19.52 -18.58
C GLY A 23 -15.78 -18.74 -18.34
N THR A 24 -15.85 -17.49 -18.79
CA THR A 24 -17.10 -16.71 -18.73
C THR A 24 -18.18 -17.33 -19.62
N LEU A 25 -17.84 -17.71 -20.85
CA LEU A 25 -18.81 -18.32 -21.77
C LEU A 25 -19.35 -19.64 -21.20
N HIS A 26 -18.47 -20.46 -20.61
CA HIS A 26 -18.86 -21.70 -19.95
C HIS A 26 -19.73 -21.46 -18.71
N ALA A 27 -19.41 -20.43 -17.90
CA ALA A 27 -20.23 -20.09 -16.74
C ALA A 27 -21.64 -19.64 -17.13
N LEU A 28 -21.77 -18.83 -18.18
CA LEU A 28 -23.07 -18.36 -18.67
C LEU A 28 -23.90 -19.46 -19.34
N ALA A 29 -23.25 -20.53 -19.82
CA ALA A 29 -23.92 -21.70 -20.39
C ALA A 29 -24.24 -22.79 -19.35
N ALA A 30 -23.59 -22.76 -18.18
CA ALA A 30 -23.78 -23.73 -17.11
C ALA A 30 -25.06 -23.45 -16.29
N PRO A 31 -25.56 -24.43 -15.51
CA PRO A 31 -26.58 -24.15 -14.51
C PRO A 31 -26.14 -23.03 -13.58
N ARG A 32 -26.97 -21.98 -13.41
CA ARG A 32 -26.62 -20.78 -12.64
C ARG A 32 -26.05 -21.10 -11.25
N ALA A 33 -26.62 -22.06 -10.54
CA ALA A 33 -26.15 -22.46 -9.21
C ALA A 33 -24.71 -23.02 -9.23
N GLU A 34 -24.35 -23.79 -10.25
CA GLU A 34 -22.99 -24.31 -10.43
C GLU A 34 -22.00 -23.18 -10.78
N ALA A 35 -22.42 -22.27 -11.65
CA ALA A 35 -21.62 -21.10 -12.02
C ALA A 35 -21.36 -20.16 -10.83
N LEU A 36 -22.38 -19.90 -10.01
CA LEU A 36 -22.25 -19.11 -8.78
C LEU A 36 -21.33 -19.80 -7.77
N ALA A 37 -21.49 -21.11 -7.54
CA ALA A 37 -20.61 -21.85 -6.65
C ALA A 37 -19.13 -21.78 -7.09
N ALA A 38 -18.86 -21.93 -8.39
CA ALA A 38 -17.50 -21.83 -8.93
C ALA A 38 -16.95 -20.39 -8.85
N LEU A 39 -17.79 -19.38 -9.12
CA LEU A 39 -17.43 -17.97 -8.98
C LEU A 39 -17.10 -17.61 -7.52
N HIS A 40 -17.98 -17.94 -6.57
CA HIS A 40 -17.75 -17.67 -5.16
C HIS A 40 -16.50 -18.38 -4.68
N HIS A 41 -16.27 -19.64 -5.06
CA HIS A 41 -15.02 -20.32 -4.73
C HIS A 41 -13.79 -19.49 -5.15
N CYS A 42 -13.77 -19.00 -6.39
CA CYS A 42 -12.66 -18.14 -6.87
C CYS A 42 -12.54 -16.80 -6.14
N VAL A 43 -13.64 -16.15 -5.78
CA VAL A 43 -13.63 -14.83 -5.13
C VAL A 43 -13.23 -14.93 -3.66
N LEU A 44 -13.65 -16.00 -2.98
CA LEU A 44 -13.38 -16.23 -1.55
C LEU A 44 -12.04 -16.93 -1.30
N HIS A 45 -11.56 -17.72 -2.27
CA HIS A 45 -10.28 -18.43 -2.21
C HIS A 45 -9.46 -18.03 -3.43
N ASP A 46 -8.71 -16.93 -3.29
CA ASP A 46 -7.98 -16.33 -4.40
C ASP A 46 -7.06 -17.35 -5.10
N PRO A 47 -7.35 -17.71 -6.37
CA PRO A 47 -6.56 -18.71 -7.09
C PRO A 47 -5.27 -18.12 -7.68
N ARG A 48 -5.05 -16.80 -7.54
CA ARG A 48 -3.86 -16.14 -8.07
C ARG A 48 -2.65 -16.54 -7.23
N ARG A 49 -1.57 -16.89 -7.92
CA ARG A 49 -0.29 -17.17 -7.26
C ARG A 49 0.43 -15.90 -6.82
N ASP A 50 0.23 -14.82 -7.57
CA ASP A 50 0.76 -13.49 -7.27
C ASP A 50 -0.29 -12.45 -7.66
N TRP A 51 -0.98 -11.95 -6.65
CA TRP A 51 -2.06 -10.97 -6.82
C TRP A 51 -1.55 -9.58 -7.22
N GLN A 52 -0.25 -9.30 -7.07
CA GLN A 52 0.35 -8.00 -7.43
C GLN A 52 0.55 -7.85 -8.93
N VAL A 53 0.71 -8.97 -9.64
CA VAL A 53 1.01 -9.00 -11.09
C VAL A 53 -0.23 -9.38 -11.91
N GLU A 54 -1.25 -9.97 -11.29
CA GLU A 54 -2.46 -10.43 -11.95
C GLU A 54 -3.73 -9.78 -11.37
N ASN A 55 -4.51 -9.10 -12.22
CA ASN A 55 -5.80 -8.52 -11.82
C ASN A 55 -6.97 -9.33 -12.39
N ARG A 56 -7.73 -10.00 -11.51
CA ARG A 56 -8.96 -10.76 -11.86
C ARG A 56 -10.23 -10.19 -11.24
N SER A 57 -10.14 -9.16 -10.41
CA SER A 57 -11.30 -8.61 -9.72
C SER A 57 -12.35 -8.06 -10.69
N LEU A 58 -11.93 -7.36 -11.74
CA LEU A 58 -12.84 -6.87 -12.79
C LEU A 58 -13.52 -8.01 -13.55
N TYR A 59 -12.79 -9.09 -13.81
CA TYR A 59 -13.32 -10.28 -14.49
C TYR A 59 -14.44 -10.93 -13.67
N TYR A 60 -14.19 -11.18 -12.38
CA TYR A 60 -15.19 -11.77 -11.49
C TYR A 60 -16.36 -10.81 -11.22
N ALA A 61 -16.12 -9.51 -11.07
CA ALA A 61 -17.20 -8.53 -10.88
C ALA A 61 -18.16 -8.49 -12.06
N ARG A 62 -17.67 -8.56 -13.30
CA ARG A 62 -18.53 -8.67 -14.49
C ARG A 62 -19.33 -9.96 -14.49
N LEU A 63 -18.70 -11.08 -14.14
CA LEU A 63 -19.41 -12.36 -14.05
C LEU A 63 -20.48 -12.35 -12.93
N CYS A 64 -20.23 -11.68 -11.81
CA CYS A 64 -21.24 -11.46 -10.77
C CYS A 64 -22.45 -10.70 -11.32
N LEU A 65 -22.25 -9.69 -12.18
CA LEU A 65 -23.35 -8.97 -12.82
C LEU A 65 -24.11 -9.85 -13.82
N ASP A 66 -23.38 -10.54 -14.70
CA ASP A 66 -23.99 -11.37 -15.74
C ASP A 66 -24.78 -12.56 -15.16
N LEU A 67 -24.37 -13.07 -14.00
CA LEU A 67 -25.06 -14.14 -13.27
C LEU A 67 -26.09 -13.62 -12.24
N ASP A 68 -26.24 -12.31 -12.10
CA ASP A 68 -27.08 -11.68 -11.06
C ASP A 68 -26.77 -12.21 -9.65
N ALA A 69 -25.49 -12.26 -9.30
CA ALA A 69 -25.02 -12.80 -8.03
C ALA A 69 -25.41 -11.89 -6.84
N ASP A 70 -25.89 -12.51 -5.77
CA ASP A 70 -25.99 -11.86 -4.46
C ASP A 70 -24.61 -11.75 -3.80
N LEU A 71 -24.56 -11.09 -2.63
CA LEU A 71 -23.33 -10.81 -1.91
C LEU A 71 -23.25 -11.57 -0.58
N ASP A 72 -24.18 -12.49 -0.29
CA ASP A 72 -24.31 -13.08 1.05
C ASP A 72 -23.08 -13.92 1.41
N GLU A 73 -22.55 -14.70 0.46
CA GLU A 73 -21.33 -15.48 0.66
C GLU A 73 -20.09 -14.59 0.82
N ILE A 74 -20.03 -13.47 0.08
CA ILE A 74 -18.94 -12.49 0.20
C ILE A 74 -18.99 -11.80 1.56
N GLU A 75 -20.18 -11.39 2.02
CA GLU A 75 -20.36 -10.79 3.33
C GLU A 75 -19.94 -11.76 4.45
N GLN A 76 -20.39 -13.01 4.39
CA GLN A 76 -20.02 -14.03 5.38
C GLN A 76 -18.51 -14.27 5.43
N HIS A 77 -17.85 -14.31 4.26
CA HIS A 77 -16.40 -14.48 4.17
C HIS A 77 -15.63 -13.30 4.77
N LEU A 78 -16.06 -12.07 4.46
CA LEU A 78 -15.43 -10.85 4.95
C LEU A 78 -15.61 -10.66 6.45
N PHE A 79 -16.72 -11.11 7.05
CA PHE A 79 -16.92 -11.00 8.51
C PHE A 79 -16.69 -12.32 9.24
N HIS A 80 -15.88 -13.21 8.67
CA HIS A 80 -15.61 -14.50 9.27
C HIS A 80 -14.67 -14.35 10.49
N PRO A 81 -14.90 -15.09 11.60
CA PRO A 81 -14.05 -14.99 12.80
C PRO A 81 -12.56 -15.28 12.56
N ASP A 82 -12.22 -16.00 11.49
CA ASP A 82 -10.82 -16.29 11.13
C ASP A 82 -10.01 -15.01 10.87
N ASP A 83 -10.66 -13.89 10.52
CA ASP A 83 -10.00 -12.59 10.35
C ASP A 83 -9.37 -12.05 11.63
N LEU A 84 -9.73 -12.60 12.80
CA LEU A 84 -9.13 -12.25 14.08
C LEU A 84 -7.79 -12.95 14.32
N VAL A 85 -7.50 -14.02 13.57
CA VAL A 85 -6.28 -14.84 13.73
C VAL A 85 -5.42 -14.87 12.47
N ASN A 86 -6.03 -14.74 11.30
CA ASN A 86 -5.36 -14.66 10.02
C ASN A 86 -5.43 -13.22 9.50
N THR A 87 -4.28 -12.54 9.54
CA THR A 87 -4.12 -11.16 9.08
C THR A 87 -3.58 -11.08 7.65
N ASP A 88 -3.56 -12.19 6.90
CA ASP A 88 -3.07 -12.20 5.54
C ASP A 88 -4.05 -11.43 4.63
N GLU A 89 -3.56 -10.37 4.01
CA GLU A 89 -4.34 -9.51 3.10
C GLU A 89 -4.97 -10.30 1.95
N GLU A 90 -4.30 -11.37 1.51
CA GLU A 90 -4.72 -12.26 0.41
C GLU A 90 -6.07 -12.92 0.67
N ARG A 91 -6.44 -13.13 1.94
CA ARG A 91 -7.70 -13.78 2.31
C ARG A 91 -8.90 -12.98 1.81
N THR A 92 -8.87 -11.66 1.95
CA THR A 92 -10.01 -10.78 1.64
C THR A 92 -9.77 -9.85 0.46
N GLY A 93 -8.52 -9.63 0.06
CA GLY A 93 -8.15 -8.63 -0.94
C GLY A 93 -8.89 -8.78 -2.28
N LEU A 94 -9.01 -10.01 -2.80
CA LEU A 94 -9.77 -10.25 -4.04
C LEU A 94 -11.25 -9.92 -3.89
N ALA A 95 -11.89 -10.37 -2.80
CA ALA A 95 -13.29 -10.09 -2.53
C ALA A 95 -13.57 -8.59 -2.41
N LEU A 96 -12.70 -7.84 -1.72
CA LEU A 96 -12.79 -6.39 -1.59
C LEU A 96 -12.64 -5.69 -2.95
N ALA A 97 -11.67 -6.10 -3.76
CA ALA A 97 -11.48 -5.55 -5.11
C ALA A 97 -12.68 -5.86 -6.04
N VAL A 98 -13.29 -7.04 -5.91
CA VAL A 98 -14.54 -7.38 -6.64
C VAL A 98 -15.67 -6.45 -6.21
N LEU A 99 -15.87 -6.24 -4.91
CA LEU A 99 -16.86 -5.29 -4.41
C LEU A 99 -16.59 -3.86 -4.92
N GLY A 100 -15.32 -3.45 -5.00
CA GLY A 100 -14.92 -2.15 -5.53
C GLY A 100 -15.39 -1.97 -6.96
N HIS A 101 -15.13 -2.96 -7.82
CA HIS A 101 -15.65 -2.99 -9.20
C HIS A 101 -17.17 -3.03 -9.28
N LEU A 102 -17.85 -3.81 -8.45
CA LEU A 102 -19.31 -3.81 -8.41
C LEU A 102 -19.86 -2.42 -8.03
N ALA A 103 -19.24 -1.73 -7.08
CA ALA A 103 -19.61 -0.35 -6.72
C ALA A 103 -19.43 0.63 -7.89
N ALA A 104 -18.40 0.47 -8.74
CA ALA A 104 -18.26 1.24 -9.98
C ALA A 104 -19.37 0.97 -11.01
N TYR A 105 -20.01 -0.19 -10.93
CA TYR A 105 -21.16 -0.56 -11.75
C TYR A 105 -22.49 -0.21 -11.06
N ASP A 106 -22.49 0.75 -10.14
CA ASP A 106 -23.67 1.26 -9.42
C ASP A 106 -24.40 0.22 -8.55
N ARG A 107 -23.74 -0.90 -8.19
CA ARG A 107 -24.27 -1.85 -7.19
C ARG A 107 -24.17 -1.24 -5.78
N LEU A 108 -25.25 -0.59 -5.36
CA LEU A 108 -25.32 0.10 -4.06
C LEU A 108 -25.19 -0.84 -2.86
N ASP A 109 -25.60 -2.10 -2.98
CA ASP A 109 -25.39 -3.15 -1.99
C ASP A 109 -23.89 -3.44 -1.78
N ALA A 110 -23.11 -3.53 -2.87
CA ALA A 110 -21.67 -3.68 -2.81
C ALA A 110 -20.98 -2.47 -2.16
N LEU A 111 -21.38 -1.25 -2.52
CA LEU A 111 -20.86 -0.02 -1.90
C LEU A 111 -21.15 0.02 -0.39
N ARG A 112 -22.37 -0.34 0.02
CA ARG A 112 -22.75 -0.39 1.44
C ARG A 112 -21.96 -1.45 2.20
N LEU A 113 -21.74 -2.61 1.60
CA LEU A 113 -20.94 -3.68 2.19
C LEU A 113 -19.48 -3.25 2.36
N LEU A 114 -18.88 -2.62 1.34
CA LEU A 114 -17.54 -2.04 1.44
C LEU A 114 -17.43 -1.01 2.57
N ARG A 115 -18.38 -0.08 2.69
CA ARG A 115 -18.39 0.91 3.78
C ARG A 115 -18.47 0.25 5.16
N ARG A 116 -19.34 -0.76 5.31
CA ARG A 116 -19.44 -1.54 6.56
C ARG A 116 -18.13 -2.25 6.88
N TYR A 117 -17.49 -2.86 5.88
CA TYR A 117 -16.23 -3.56 6.07
C TYR A 117 -15.08 -2.60 6.36
N ALA A 118 -14.96 -1.46 5.67
CA ALA A 118 -13.99 -0.42 6.02
C ALA A 118 -14.18 0.09 7.46
N ALA A 119 -15.41 0.11 7.99
CA ALA A 119 -15.68 0.52 9.35
C ALA A 119 -15.29 -0.52 10.42
N ALA A 120 -15.36 -1.83 10.15
CA ALA A 120 -15.24 -2.87 11.18
C ALA A 120 -14.32 -4.06 10.86
N GLY A 121 -13.96 -4.25 9.59
CA GLY A 121 -13.13 -5.37 9.11
C GLY A 121 -11.65 -5.24 9.50
N SER A 122 -10.95 -6.38 9.46
CA SER A 122 -9.51 -6.50 9.74
C SER A 122 -8.67 -5.82 8.66
N ASN A 123 -8.92 -6.16 7.39
CA ASN A 123 -8.23 -5.58 6.22
C ASN A 123 -8.92 -4.29 5.73
N TRP A 124 -9.21 -3.39 6.66
CA TRP A 124 -9.96 -2.16 6.38
C TRP A 124 -9.21 -1.18 5.47
N GLU A 125 -7.88 -1.18 5.48
CA GLU A 125 -7.04 -0.31 4.64
C GLU A 125 -7.33 -0.54 3.15
N TRP A 126 -7.37 -1.80 2.73
CA TRP A 126 -7.71 -2.18 1.36
C TRP A 126 -9.12 -1.72 0.98
N ALA A 127 -10.10 -1.93 1.86
CA ALA A 127 -11.47 -1.51 1.61
C ALA A 127 -11.60 0.02 1.52
N LEU A 128 -10.81 0.75 2.31
CA LEU A 128 -10.74 2.20 2.26
C LEU A 128 -10.13 2.69 0.94
N ASP A 129 -9.10 2.01 0.43
CA ASP A 129 -8.51 2.31 -0.88
C ASP A 129 -9.51 2.05 -2.04
N GLU A 130 -10.26 0.94 -2.00
CA GLU A 130 -11.33 0.68 -2.97
C GLU A 130 -12.43 1.75 -2.93
N LEU A 131 -12.84 2.18 -1.73
CA LEU A 131 -13.81 3.26 -1.55
C LEU A 131 -13.26 4.61 -2.00
N ALA A 132 -11.98 4.90 -1.80
CA ALA A 132 -11.38 6.16 -2.22
C ALA A 132 -11.52 6.41 -3.72
N LEU A 133 -11.52 5.34 -4.53
CA LEU A 133 -11.69 5.39 -5.98
C LEU A 133 -13.15 5.56 -6.42
N ARG A 134 -14.12 5.09 -5.63
CA ARG A 134 -15.50 4.83 -6.09
C ARG A 134 -16.58 5.56 -5.31
N ASP A 135 -16.29 5.93 -4.06
CA ASP A 135 -17.24 6.56 -3.18
C ASP A 135 -17.25 8.08 -3.31
N ASP A 136 -18.33 8.71 -2.86
CA ASP A 136 -18.44 10.15 -2.77
C ASP A 136 -17.75 10.71 -1.50
N ASP A 137 -17.51 12.02 -1.50
CA ASP A 137 -16.82 12.67 -0.39
C ASP A 137 -17.62 12.59 0.93
N ALA A 138 -18.95 12.47 0.86
CA ALA A 138 -19.81 12.40 2.04
C ALA A 138 -19.68 11.03 2.72
N GLY A 139 -19.69 9.95 1.93
CA GLY A 139 -19.45 8.58 2.37
C GLY A 139 -18.08 8.40 2.98
N LEU A 140 -17.05 8.93 2.31
CA LEU A 140 -15.67 8.89 2.83
C LEU A 140 -15.54 9.66 4.15
N ARG A 141 -16.15 10.85 4.28
CA ARG A 141 -16.14 11.59 5.56
C ARG A 141 -16.86 10.84 6.68
N ALA A 142 -17.97 10.16 6.37
CA ALA A 142 -18.73 9.40 7.37
C ALA A 142 -17.93 8.23 7.99
N LEU A 143 -16.87 7.75 7.33
CA LEU A 143 -16.00 6.70 7.84
C LEU A 143 -14.97 7.18 8.87
N ALA A 144 -14.72 8.49 8.96
CA ALA A 144 -13.67 9.05 9.81
C ALA A 144 -13.77 8.57 11.28
N PRO A 145 -14.95 8.61 11.95
CA PRO A 145 -15.03 8.19 13.35
C PRO A 145 -14.67 6.73 13.56
N ALA A 146 -15.07 5.84 12.64
CA ALA A 146 -14.78 4.42 12.74
C ALA A 146 -13.31 4.10 12.45
N VAL A 147 -12.72 4.73 11.43
CA VAL A 147 -11.31 4.51 11.07
C VAL A 147 -10.38 5.13 12.10
N LEU A 148 -10.60 6.39 12.48
CA LEU A 148 -9.75 7.07 13.45
C LEU A 148 -9.90 6.52 14.87
N GLY A 149 -11.08 5.97 15.21
CA GLY A 149 -11.33 5.30 16.49
C GLY A 149 -10.50 4.02 16.72
N ARG A 150 -9.85 3.49 15.68
CA ARG A 150 -8.91 2.36 15.80
C ARG A 150 -7.60 2.76 16.49
N PHE A 151 -7.28 4.06 16.50
CA PHE A 151 -6.02 4.59 16.99
C PHE A 151 -6.24 5.35 18.29
N PRO A 152 -5.80 4.80 19.45
CA PRO A 152 -5.90 5.48 20.73
C PRO A 152 -5.28 6.88 20.70
N GLU A 153 -5.79 7.82 21.50
CA GLU A 153 -5.21 9.16 21.66
C GLU A 153 -3.95 9.12 22.55
N THR A 154 -2.95 8.40 22.09
CA THR A 154 -1.64 8.23 22.72
C THR A 154 -0.54 8.45 21.68
N PRO A 155 0.71 8.72 22.09
CA PRO A 155 1.82 8.83 21.14
C PRO A 155 1.99 7.61 20.23
N ASP A 156 1.78 6.39 20.78
CA ASP A 156 1.85 5.15 20.02
C ASP A 156 0.70 5.05 19.00
N GLY A 157 -0.53 5.37 19.42
CA GLY A 157 -1.68 5.39 18.52
C GLY A 157 -1.55 6.45 17.41
N ASP A 158 -0.97 7.61 17.72
CA ASP A 158 -0.66 8.63 16.70
C ASP A 158 0.44 8.16 15.73
N ALA A 159 1.43 7.40 16.19
CA ALA A 159 2.44 6.81 15.33
C ALA A 159 1.87 5.74 14.39
N GLU A 160 0.96 4.89 14.89
CA GLU A 160 0.21 3.91 14.10
C GLU A 160 -0.70 4.59 13.08
N LEU A 161 -1.45 5.61 13.49
CA LEU A 161 -2.28 6.43 12.60
C LEU A 161 -1.44 7.07 11.50
N ALA A 162 -0.27 7.61 11.84
CA ALA A 162 0.65 8.18 10.87
C ALA A 162 1.20 7.12 9.91
N ALA A 163 1.41 5.88 10.38
CA ALA A 163 1.85 4.77 9.54
C ALA A 163 0.76 4.37 8.53
N ALA A 164 -0.47 4.18 8.99
CA ALA A 164 -1.62 3.86 8.13
C ALA A 164 -1.85 4.96 7.07
N ALA A 165 -1.87 6.23 7.46
CA ALA A 165 -2.05 7.34 6.54
C ALA A 165 -0.92 7.46 5.49
N ARG A 166 0.30 7.03 5.82
CA ARG A 166 1.44 6.98 4.88
C ARG A 166 1.42 5.73 3.99
N GLY A 167 0.92 4.61 4.50
CA GLY A 167 0.84 3.33 3.79
C GLY A 167 -0.32 3.27 2.80
N ALA A 168 -1.35 4.10 3.00
CA ALA A 168 -2.51 4.17 2.12
C ALA A 168 -2.12 4.42 0.66
N PHE A 169 -2.64 3.58 -0.23
CA PHE A 169 -2.43 3.73 -1.65
C PHE A 169 -3.19 4.94 -2.18
N GLU A 170 -4.42 5.15 -1.69
CA GLU A 170 -5.26 6.27 -2.07
C GLU A 170 -5.31 7.36 -0.98
N PRO A 171 -4.73 8.55 -1.23
CA PRO A 171 -4.64 9.60 -0.21
C PRO A 171 -5.94 10.38 0.01
N ARG A 172 -6.99 10.16 -0.81
CA ARG A 172 -8.20 10.98 -0.82
C ARG A 172 -8.96 10.98 0.52
N PRO A 173 -9.23 9.85 1.19
CA PRO A 173 -9.93 9.86 2.48
C PRO A 173 -9.17 10.66 3.53
N TRP A 174 -7.86 10.47 3.60
CA TRP A 174 -6.99 11.17 4.54
C TRP A 174 -6.97 12.69 4.32
N ARG A 175 -7.00 13.15 3.06
CA ARG A 175 -7.13 14.58 2.75
C ARG A 175 -8.49 15.12 3.19
N LEU A 176 -9.57 14.39 2.92
CA LEU A 176 -10.92 14.80 3.33
C LEU A 176 -11.05 14.90 4.86
N TRP A 177 -10.43 13.97 5.59
CA TRP A 177 -10.43 13.98 7.06
C TRP A 177 -9.47 15.03 7.63
N ALA A 178 -8.38 15.35 6.93
CA ALA A 178 -7.51 16.46 7.30
C ALA A 178 -8.24 17.81 7.23
N ASP A 179 -9.27 17.95 6.38
CA ASP A 179 -10.11 19.15 6.29
C ASP A 179 -11.33 19.13 7.23
N ASP A 180 -11.54 18.03 7.97
CA ASP A 180 -12.69 17.89 8.87
C ASP A 180 -12.55 18.77 10.12
N PRO A 181 -13.61 19.46 10.58
CA PRO A 181 -13.53 20.32 11.77
C PRO A 181 -13.22 19.57 13.07
N ALA A 182 -13.70 18.33 13.24
CA ALA A 182 -13.55 17.57 14.47
C ALA A 182 -12.23 16.78 14.48
N HIS A 183 -11.90 16.14 13.35
CA HIS A 183 -10.78 15.21 13.26
C HIS A 183 -9.54 15.81 12.58
N GLY A 184 -9.71 16.85 11.78
CA GLY A 184 -8.64 17.45 10.97
C GLY A 184 -7.40 17.88 11.74
N PRO A 185 -7.51 18.51 12.94
CA PRO A 185 -6.31 18.86 13.72
C PRO A 185 -5.40 17.66 14.01
N ARG A 186 -5.97 16.51 14.40
CA ARG A 186 -5.20 15.29 14.69
C ARG A 186 -4.59 14.71 13.42
N VAL A 187 -5.37 14.58 12.35
CA VAL A 187 -4.92 14.03 11.06
C VAL A 187 -3.80 14.87 10.43
N ARG A 188 -3.88 16.21 10.50
CA ARG A 188 -2.81 17.09 10.00
C ARG A 188 -1.54 16.95 10.83
N ALA A 189 -1.65 16.94 12.16
CA ALA A 189 -0.50 16.83 13.05
C ALA A 189 0.32 15.56 12.78
N VAL A 190 -0.33 14.40 12.63
CA VAL A 190 0.35 13.12 12.34
C VAL A 190 0.99 13.09 10.94
N GLN A 191 0.36 13.72 9.94
CA GLN A 191 0.91 13.84 8.59
C GLN A 191 2.16 14.75 8.56
N GLU A 192 2.11 15.88 9.27
CA GLU A 192 3.24 16.81 9.41
C GLU A 192 4.43 16.17 10.11
N GLN A 193 4.19 15.47 11.23
CA GLN A 193 5.22 14.73 11.96
C GLN A 193 5.90 13.68 11.07
N GLY A 194 5.11 12.89 10.32
CA GLY A 194 5.66 11.91 9.38
C GLY A 194 6.50 12.52 8.26
N ALA A 195 6.14 13.72 7.78
CA ALA A 195 6.95 14.46 6.82
C ALA A 195 8.27 14.95 7.45
N PHE A 196 8.22 15.46 8.67
CA PHE A 196 9.39 15.92 9.43
C PHE A 196 10.37 14.78 9.73
N ASP A 197 9.88 13.60 10.15
CA ASP A 197 10.73 12.43 10.42
C ASP A 197 11.48 11.93 9.18
N ARG A 198 10.87 12.02 7.98
CA ARG A 198 11.55 11.72 6.72
C ARG A 198 12.66 12.73 6.45
N TRP A 199 12.37 14.00 6.62
CA TRP A 199 13.37 15.06 6.46
C TRP A 199 14.53 14.90 7.44
N GLN A 200 14.25 14.60 8.72
CA GLN A 200 15.28 14.36 9.72
C GLN A 200 16.15 13.14 9.37
N ARG A 201 15.57 12.05 8.86
CA ARG A 201 16.33 10.88 8.38
C ARG A 201 17.20 11.19 7.16
N GLN A 202 16.74 12.05 6.25
CA GLN A 202 17.56 12.52 5.13
C GLN A 202 18.75 13.35 5.60
N LEU A 203 18.58 14.14 6.66
CA LEU A 203 19.66 14.93 7.26
C LEU A 203 20.59 14.11 8.16
N ARG A 204 20.15 12.94 8.63
CA ARG A 204 20.93 12.01 9.45
C ARG A 204 21.04 10.66 8.73
N PRO A 205 21.84 10.56 7.66
CA PRO A 205 22.01 9.29 6.97
C PRO A 205 22.51 8.22 7.96
N SER A 206 21.70 7.19 8.16
CA SER A 206 21.99 6.04 9.04
C SER A 206 22.62 4.87 8.28
N GLY A 207 23.19 5.14 7.09
CA GLY A 207 23.92 4.16 6.32
C GLY A 207 25.27 3.81 6.96
N PRO A 208 25.91 2.69 6.57
CA PRO A 208 27.27 2.40 6.98
C PRO A 208 28.15 3.58 6.58
N ARG A 209 28.67 4.31 7.59
CA ARG A 209 29.71 5.30 7.33
C ARG A 209 30.91 4.51 6.78
N PRO A 210 31.43 4.84 5.59
CA PRO A 210 32.75 4.36 5.20
C PRO A 210 33.70 4.58 6.38
N GLY A 211 34.59 3.64 6.69
CA GLY A 211 35.55 3.79 7.79
C GLY A 211 36.59 4.90 7.57
N TRP A 212 36.33 5.82 6.64
CA TRP A 212 37.15 6.96 6.27
C TRP A 212 36.64 8.17 7.05
N SER A 213 37.55 8.84 7.72
CA SER A 213 37.30 10.15 8.31
C SER A 213 37.20 11.24 7.23
N VAL A 214 36.70 12.43 7.61
CA VAL A 214 36.77 13.63 6.73
C VAL A 214 38.21 13.88 6.29
N HIS A 215 39.18 13.72 7.19
CA HIS A 215 40.60 13.80 6.89
C HIS A 215 41.03 12.84 5.77
N ASP A 216 40.65 11.57 5.86
CA ASP A 216 41.02 10.55 4.87
C ASP A 216 40.47 10.86 3.48
N VAL A 217 39.24 11.38 3.40
CA VAL A 217 38.60 11.76 2.14
C VAL A 217 39.30 12.98 1.52
N LEU A 218 39.66 13.99 2.32
CA LEU A 218 40.37 15.18 1.86
C LEU A 218 41.79 14.85 1.40
N ALA A 219 42.53 14.04 2.18
CA ALA A 219 43.87 13.59 1.83
C ALA A 219 43.89 12.78 0.52
N TRP A 220 42.92 11.88 0.35
CA TRP A 220 42.75 11.11 -0.88
C TRP A 220 42.46 12.02 -2.09
N ALA A 221 41.59 13.01 -1.92
CA ALA A 221 41.26 13.97 -2.98
C ALA A 221 42.48 14.81 -3.38
N GLN A 222 43.29 15.24 -2.41
CA GLN A 222 44.50 16.04 -2.64
C GLN A 222 45.59 15.23 -3.35
N GLN A 223 45.88 14.01 -2.88
CA GLN A 223 46.92 13.15 -3.49
C GLN A 223 46.67 12.91 -4.98
N GLU A 224 45.41 12.69 -5.37
CA GLU A 224 45.04 12.48 -6.78
C GLU A 224 45.07 13.78 -7.60
N HIS A 225 44.75 14.94 -6.99
CA HIS A 225 44.91 16.24 -7.64
C HIS A 225 46.38 16.52 -7.96
N ASP A 226 47.27 16.24 -7.00
CA ASP A 226 48.72 16.42 -7.14
C ASP A 226 49.31 15.49 -8.22
N LEU A 227 48.80 14.26 -8.30
CA LEU A 227 49.24 13.26 -9.30
C LEU A 227 48.65 13.51 -10.70
N ARG A 228 47.41 14.00 -10.79
CA ARG A 228 46.68 14.22 -12.05
C ARG A 228 45.81 15.47 -12.00
N PRO A 229 46.39 16.65 -12.31
CA PRO A 229 45.64 17.89 -12.42
C PRO A 229 44.52 17.76 -13.48
N GLY A 230 43.28 18.07 -13.10
CA GLY A 230 42.10 18.03 -14.01
C GLY A 230 41.24 16.75 -13.96
N SER A 231 41.48 15.83 -13.02
CA SER A 231 40.63 14.64 -12.85
C SER A 231 39.24 14.98 -12.26
N ARG A 232 38.16 14.31 -12.73
CA ARG A 232 36.75 14.52 -12.29
C ARG A 232 36.42 13.91 -10.90
N ARG A 233 37.37 13.93 -9.97
CA ARG A 233 37.16 13.39 -8.60
C ARG A 233 36.71 14.37 -7.51
N PRO A 234 36.67 15.71 -7.69
CA PRO A 234 36.02 16.59 -6.72
C PRO A 234 34.57 16.17 -6.43
N ASP A 235 33.84 15.73 -7.45
CA ASP A 235 32.47 15.23 -7.33
C ASP A 235 32.35 13.93 -6.52
N ALA A 236 33.38 13.08 -6.59
CA ALA A 236 33.44 11.83 -5.84
C ALA A 236 33.80 12.09 -4.37
N ALA A 237 34.76 12.98 -4.12
CA ALA A 237 35.12 13.43 -2.78
C ALA A 237 33.93 14.11 -2.08
N ALA A 238 33.19 14.97 -2.78
CA ALA A 238 31.99 15.62 -2.26
C ALA A 238 30.91 14.61 -1.81
N ARG A 239 30.69 13.53 -2.57
CA ARG A 239 29.75 12.46 -2.19
C ARG A 239 30.24 11.68 -0.97
N CYS A 240 31.54 11.40 -0.88
CA CYS A 240 32.13 10.74 0.30
C CYS A 240 32.00 11.63 1.55
N LEU A 241 32.33 12.93 1.44
CA LEU A 241 32.17 13.89 2.53
C LEU A 241 30.71 14.00 3.01
N ALA A 242 29.74 13.99 2.09
CA ALA A 242 28.32 13.99 2.45
C ALA A 242 27.89 12.74 3.24
N ALA A 243 28.64 11.63 3.15
CA ALA A 243 28.36 10.39 3.87
C ALA A 243 29.12 10.27 5.21
N VAL A 244 30.28 10.92 5.36
CA VAL A 244 31.15 10.76 6.54
C VAL A 244 31.16 11.96 7.49
N ALA A 245 30.91 13.17 6.98
CA ALA A 245 31.05 14.40 7.76
C ALA A 245 29.91 14.55 8.78
N GLY A 246 30.28 14.77 10.05
CA GLY A 246 29.40 15.21 11.12
C GLY A 246 29.58 16.69 11.47
N PRO A 247 28.73 17.25 12.35
CA PRO A 247 28.88 18.61 12.85
C PRO A 247 30.26 18.94 13.44
N GLU A 248 30.91 17.93 14.02
CA GLU A 248 32.25 17.98 14.62
C GLU A 248 33.37 18.30 13.61
N ASP A 249 33.20 17.93 12.34
CA ASP A 249 34.23 18.06 11.30
C ASP A 249 34.22 19.44 10.63
N ARG A 250 33.28 20.32 11.03
CA ARG A 250 33.13 21.68 10.48
C ARG A 250 34.44 22.48 10.47
N PRO A 251 35.27 22.50 11.54
CA PRO A 251 36.52 23.24 11.52
C PRO A 251 37.51 22.73 10.46
N GLU A 252 37.58 21.41 10.25
CA GLU A 252 38.50 20.80 9.28
C GLU A 252 38.06 21.06 7.83
N LEU A 253 36.77 20.95 7.55
CA LEU A 253 36.21 21.29 6.23
C LEU A 253 36.43 22.77 5.86
N LEU A 254 36.26 23.68 6.82
CA LEU A 254 36.50 25.10 6.61
C LEU A 254 37.99 25.42 6.40
N ALA A 255 38.87 24.75 7.15
CA ALA A 255 40.31 24.89 6.98
C ALA A 255 40.76 24.42 5.58
N ALA A 256 40.26 23.26 5.14
CA ALA A 256 40.56 22.72 3.81
C ALA A 256 40.10 23.66 2.69
N ALA A 257 38.88 24.20 2.79
CA ALA A 257 38.34 25.16 1.83
C ALA A 257 39.16 26.46 1.79
N ALA A 258 39.64 26.96 2.94
CA ALA A 258 40.47 28.16 3.01
C ALA A 258 41.88 27.97 2.45
N SER A 259 42.40 26.73 2.44
CA SER A 259 43.71 26.38 1.88
C SER A 259 43.70 25.99 0.40
N ALA A 260 42.51 25.87 -0.20
CA ALA A 260 42.38 25.52 -1.61
C ALA A 260 42.87 26.67 -2.51
N PRO A 261 43.65 26.39 -3.58
CA PRO A 261 43.98 27.41 -4.58
C PRO A 261 42.71 27.84 -5.35
N ASP A 262 42.64 29.13 -5.71
CA ASP A 262 41.57 29.71 -6.56
C ASP A 262 41.48 29.04 -7.94
#